data_AF-A0AAR2KHR1-F1
#
_entry.id   AF-A0AAR2KHR1-F1
#
_cell.length_a   1.000
_cell.length_b   1.000
_cell.length_c   1.000
_cell.angle_alpha   90.00
_cell.angle_beta   90.00
_cell.angle_gamma   90.00
#
_symmetry.space_group_name_H-M   'P 1'
#
loop_
_entity.id
_entity.type
_entity.pdbx_description
1 polymer ?
#
loop_
_entity_poly.entity_id
_entity_poly.type
_entity_poly.pdbx_seq_one_letter_code
_entity_poly.pdbx_strand_id
1 'polypeptide(L)'
;LYSITFGCDPLVLTQRSKLQQRRAKLNQQINRELRLRTGAENLYRATTNQKVKETVSLELSFVNSNLQLLKEELEELNSSMEVYQTDSEKVNVPMIPLGLKETKEIDMTIPLQDFISEHYGEDASLYMAEIKEFMDLRQAMRTPSRNGAGLELLMEYYNQLYFLDQRFFAPHKTLGVHFHWYDSLTGVPSFQRALAFEKGSVLFNIGALYTQIGARQDRSTMPGIHNAIDAFQRAAGAFLYLQENFSHAPSLDMSSPALSMLVRLMVAQVQECVCERITLTMEEDDLMSNLKAAQEAARVSDVYSLVLQAMSVPLLKDYVPFSWISVVQVKTQHFRALAHYYTAIALCDCTAKAPGRVSHGKLVLGKAHLRKAIIRHEEALRLHGVCKMLRKMDILQEVLSYGHTRSLEKYSDIDQEDDFCEIAEAPEIQSHTHQKPDIQPPDFSLVRITDIFHRLGPLSVFSARNRWVGRHVCLIREETGLGLTLRGDSPVLVAGVLPGGCAAEAGLREGDYIVTVNGSDCKWAEHAEVVRALKSCSERGVELDVITLHSHEVHTWNIINQISQCMRFLSLCMPEIRWWMLQDGSKTLLEQHKPKIK
;
A
#
# COMPACT_ATOMS: atom_id res chain seq x y z
N LEU A 1 -3.47 29.41 -0.81
CA LEU A 1 -4.66 28.95 -1.56
C LEU A 1 -4.77 27.46 -1.29
N TYR A 2 -5.45 27.09 -0.21
CA TYR A 2 -5.66 25.68 0.15
C TYR A 2 -6.68 25.11 -0.84
N SER A 3 -6.21 24.22 -1.71
CA SER A 3 -7.08 23.37 -2.51
C SER A 3 -7.76 22.42 -1.54
N ILE A 4 -9.05 22.62 -1.24
CA ILE A 4 -9.82 21.62 -0.51
C ILE A 4 -9.97 20.43 -1.44
N THR A 5 -9.20 19.38 -1.20
CA THR A 5 -9.21 18.14 -1.98
C THR A 5 -10.45 17.34 -1.57
N PHE A 6 -11.52 17.45 -2.35
CA PHE A 6 -12.75 16.71 -2.08
C PHE A 6 -12.61 15.24 -2.48
N GLY A 7 -13.10 14.34 -1.63
CA GLY A 7 -13.36 12.95 -2.02
C GLY A 7 -14.45 12.88 -3.09
N CYS A 8 -14.68 11.71 -3.67
CA CYS A 8 -15.85 11.51 -4.52
C CYS A 8 -17.14 11.83 -3.76
N ASP A 9 -18.05 12.56 -4.40
CA ASP A 9 -19.40 12.74 -3.90
C ASP A 9 -20.05 11.35 -3.67
N PRO A 10 -20.44 11.01 -2.42
CA PRO A 10 -21.11 9.74 -2.11
C PRO A 10 -22.42 9.53 -2.89
N LEU A 11 -23.04 10.61 -3.39
CA LEU A 11 -24.26 10.60 -4.18
C LEU A 11 -24.01 10.32 -5.67
N VAL A 12 -22.76 10.42 -6.13
CA VAL A 12 -22.38 10.02 -7.49
C VAL A 12 -22.27 8.49 -7.53
N LEU A 13 -23.43 7.86 -7.79
CA LEU A 13 -23.63 6.41 -7.82
C LEU A 13 -23.10 5.75 -9.11
N THR A 14 -21.82 5.92 -9.42
CA THR A 14 -21.13 5.06 -10.41
C THR A 14 -21.28 3.59 -10.02
N GLN A 15 -21.19 2.65 -10.97
CA GLN A 15 -21.24 1.21 -10.65
C GLN A 15 -20.17 0.81 -9.61
N ARG A 16 -18.98 1.42 -9.69
CA ARG A 16 -17.86 1.21 -8.76
C ARG A 16 -18.18 1.71 -7.35
N SER A 17 -18.78 2.90 -7.21
CA SER A 17 -19.20 3.42 -5.90
C SER A 17 -20.37 2.63 -5.32
N LYS A 18 -21.31 2.13 -6.14
CA LYS A 18 -22.37 1.21 -5.70
C LYS A 18 -21.79 -0.10 -5.15
N LEU A 19 -20.81 -0.70 -5.82
CA LEU A 19 -20.11 -1.90 -5.32
C LEU A 19 -19.46 -1.65 -3.96
N GLN A 20 -18.73 -0.52 -3.82
CA GLN A 20 -18.11 -0.15 -2.55
C GLN A 20 -19.14 0.07 -1.44
N GLN A 21 -20.26 0.75 -1.71
CA GLN A 21 -21.33 0.95 -0.73
C GLN A 21 -21.95 -0.38 -0.30
N ARG A 22 -22.11 -1.33 -1.22
CA ARG A 22 -22.62 -2.68 -0.89
C ARG A 22 -21.60 -3.48 -0.06
N ARG A 23 -20.31 -3.42 -0.38
CA ARG A 23 -19.23 -3.98 0.49
C ARG A 23 -19.30 -3.42 1.89
N ALA A 24 -19.41 -2.10 2.04
CA ALA A 24 -19.52 -1.44 3.33
C ALA A 24 -20.72 -1.91 4.16
N LYS A 25 -21.88 -2.08 3.51
CA LYS A 25 -23.08 -2.63 4.17
C LYS A 25 -22.89 -4.07 4.63
N LEU A 26 -22.32 -4.93 3.76
CA LEU A 26 -22.02 -6.33 4.11
C LEU A 26 -21.02 -6.41 5.25
N ASN A 27 -19.95 -5.62 5.21
CA ASN A 27 -18.95 -5.55 6.28
C ASN A 27 -19.56 -5.15 7.64
N GLN A 28 -20.55 -4.24 7.64
CA GLN A 28 -21.28 -3.89 8.86
C GLN A 28 -22.13 -5.04 9.38
N GLN A 29 -22.81 -5.78 8.50
CA GLN A 29 -23.62 -6.94 8.86
C GLN A 29 -22.74 -8.08 9.39
N ILE A 30 -21.64 -8.41 8.71
CA ILE A 30 -20.66 -9.42 9.15
C ILE A 30 -20.13 -9.06 10.54
N ASN A 31 -19.76 -7.79 10.77
CA ASN A 31 -19.28 -7.35 12.07
C ASN A 31 -20.34 -7.49 13.17
N ARG A 32 -21.62 -7.21 12.85
CA ARG A 32 -22.74 -7.43 13.79
C ARG A 32 -22.87 -8.91 14.15
N GLU A 33 -22.90 -9.78 13.14
CA GLU A 33 -23.03 -11.23 13.34
C GLU A 33 -21.84 -11.84 14.09
N LEU A 34 -20.60 -11.38 13.82
CA LEU A 34 -19.42 -11.81 14.58
C LEU A 34 -19.52 -11.45 16.06
N ARG A 35 -20.02 -10.25 16.39
CA ARG A 35 -20.24 -9.84 17.79
C ARG A 35 -21.32 -10.68 18.46
N LEU A 36 -22.41 -10.98 17.77
CA LEU A 36 -23.46 -11.87 18.27
C LEU A 36 -22.90 -13.27 18.54
N ARG A 37 -22.10 -13.81 17.62
CA ARG A 37 -21.43 -15.10 17.78
C ARG A 37 -20.54 -15.12 19.02
N THR A 38 -19.67 -14.14 19.19
CA THR A 38 -18.78 -14.07 20.37
C THR A 38 -19.59 -13.97 21.67
N GLY A 39 -20.65 -13.17 21.69
CA GLY A 39 -21.55 -13.06 22.84
C GLY A 39 -22.23 -14.39 23.18
N ALA A 40 -22.72 -15.10 22.16
CA ALA A 40 -23.36 -16.41 22.32
C ALA A 40 -22.35 -17.49 22.76
N GLU A 41 -21.14 -17.53 22.20
CA GLU A 41 -20.06 -18.45 22.63
C GLU A 41 -19.68 -18.22 24.11
N ASN A 42 -19.57 -16.96 24.53
CA ASN A 42 -19.27 -16.62 25.92
C ASN A 42 -20.41 -17.05 26.86
N LEU A 43 -21.67 -16.80 26.48
CA LEU A 43 -22.83 -17.22 27.26
C LEU A 43 -22.93 -18.74 27.35
N TYR A 44 -22.67 -19.46 26.25
CA TYR A 44 -22.65 -20.91 26.21
C TYR A 44 -21.63 -21.50 27.19
N ARG A 45 -20.43 -20.90 27.24
CA ARG A 45 -19.36 -21.28 28.17
C ARG A 45 -19.69 -20.93 29.63
N ALA A 46 -20.36 -19.80 29.86
CA ALA A 46 -20.65 -19.30 31.20
C ALA A 46 -21.87 -19.97 31.86
N THR A 47 -22.86 -20.41 31.09
CA THR A 47 -24.10 -20.97 31.65
C THR A 47 -23.95 -22.45 32.03
N THR A 48 -24.55 -22.84 33.15
CA THR A 48 -24.65 -24.25 33.59
C THR A 48 -26.03 -24.85 33.33
N ASN A 49 -27.02 -24.04 32.94
CA ASN A 49 -28.38 -24.47 32.68
C ASN A 49 -28.48 -25.15 31.30
N GLN A 50 -28.87 -26.42 31.28
CA GLN A 50 -28.93 -27.24 30.07
C GLN A 50 -29.91 -26.69 29.00
N LYS A 51 -31.09 -26.20 29.40
CA LYS A 51 -32.06 -25.61 28.46
C LYS A 51 -31.53 -24.34 27.82
N VAL A 52 -30.80 -23.53 28.60
CA VAL A 52 -30.15 -22.31 28.10
C VAL A 52 -29.02 -22.69 27.14
N LYS A 53 -28.22 -23.72 27.45
CA LYS A 53 -27.18 -24.22 26.52
C LYS A 53 -27.77 -24.68 25.19
N GLU A 54 -28.84 -25.45 25.21
CA GLU A 54 -29.51 -25.92 23.99
C GLU A 54 -30.03 -24.75 23.14
N THR A 55 -30.64 -23.76 23.78
CA THR A 55 -31.12 -22.54 23.10
C THR A 55 -29.96 -21.76 22.49
N VAL A 56 -28.87 -21.53 23.25
CA VAL A 56 -27.69 -20.82 22.75
C VAL A 56 -26.98 -21.61 21.64
N SER A 57 -26.99 -22.94 21.69
CA SER A 57 -26.44 -23.79 20.63
C SER A 57 -27.23 -23.64 19.32
N LEU A 58 -28.56 -23.57 19.41
CA LEU A 58 -29.42 -23.33 18.25
C LEU A 58 -29.15 -21.93 17.65
N GLU A 59 -29.10 -20.91 18.49
CA GLU A 59 -28.78 -19.54 18.05
C GLU A 59 -27.39 -19.45 17.41
N LEU A 60 -26.38 -20.13 17.98
CA LEU A 60 -25.04 -20.21 17.38
C LEU A 60 -25.08 -20.84 15.97
N SER A 61 -25.92 -21.85 15.76
CA SER A 61 -26.08 -22.45 14.43
C SER A 61 -26.68 -21.46 13.42
N PHE A 62 -27.67 -20.66 13.85
CA PHE A 62 -28.29 -19.63 13.01
C PHE A 62 -27.30 -18.50 12.67
N VAL A 63 -26.57 -17.98 13.66
CA VAL A 63 -25.54 -16.94 13.47
C VAL A 63 -24.43 -17.43 12.54
N ASN A 64 -23.97 -18.68 12.70
CA ASN A 64 -22.95 -19.25 11.81
C ASN A 64 -23.47 -19.40 10.36
N SER A 65 -24.72 -19.80 10.17
CA SER A 65 -25.36 -19.86 8.85
C SER A 65 -25.45 -18.48 8.19
N ASN A 66 -25.91 -17.46 8.93
CA ASN A 66 -25.97 -16.09 8.43
C ASN A 66 -24.58 -15.53 8.09
N LEU A 67 -23.58 -15.77 8.94
CA LEU A 67 -22.20 -15.38 8.67
C LEU A 67 -21.67 -16.00 7.37
N GLN A 68 -22.00 -17.27 7.12
CA GLN A 68 -21.60 -17.96 5.90
C GLN A 68 -22.23 -17.28 4.66
N LEU A 69 -23.54 -17.03 4.68
CA LEU A 69 -24.24 -16.34 3.59
C LEU A 69 -23.68 -14.95 3.30
N LEU A 70 -23.43 -14.15 4.35
CA LEU A 70 -22.87 -12.81 4.20
C LEU A 70 -21.44 -12.83 3.62
N LYS A 71 -20.63 -13.82 4.01
CA LYS A 71 -19.29 -14.02 3.46
C LYS A 71 -19.34 -14.42 1.99
N GLU A 72 -20.26 -15.30 1.61
CA GLU A 72 -20.47 -15.70 0.21
C GLU A 72 -20.93 -14.52 -0.66
N GLU A 73 -21.85 -13.68 -0.15
CA GLU A 73 -22.27 -12.47 -0.88
C GLU A 73 -21.11 -11.47 -1.05
N LEU A 74 -20.28 -11.31 -0.02
CA LEU A 74 -19.08 -10.47 -0.10
C LEU A 74 -18.04 -11.04 -1.07
N GLU A 75 -17.83 -12.35 -1.08
CA GLU A 75 -16.93 -13.04 -2.02
C GLU A 75 -17.40 -12.87 -3.46
N GLU A 76 -18.70 -12.99 -3.74
CA GLU A 76 -19.27 -12.74 -5.07
C GLU A 76 -18.99 -11.30 -5.52
N LEU A 77 -19.10 -10.33 -4.62
CA LEU A 77 -18.81 -8.93 -4.89
C LEU A 77 -17.30 -8.69 -5.10
N ASN A 78 -16.43 -9.33 -4.32
CA ASN A 78 -14.98 -9.26 -4.48
C ASN A 78 -14.47 -9.99 -5.74
N SER A 79 -15.27 -10.92 -6.26
CA SER A 79 -15.05 -11.59 -7.54
C SER A 79 -15.48 -10.78 -8.76
N SER A 80 -16.12 -9.62 -8.57
CA SER A 80 -16.56 -8.76 -9.68
C SER A 80 -15.38 -8.00 -10.29
N MET A 81 -14.89 -8.48 -11.44
CA MET A 81 -13.79 -7.87 -12.20
C MET A 81 -14.27 -6.91 -13.28
N GLU A 82 -15.42 -7.20 -13.91
CA GLU A 82 -15.99 -6.47 -15.06
C GLU A 82 -16.12 -4.97 -14.82
N VAL A 83 -16.57 -4.59 -13.62
CA VAL A 83 -16.84 -3.18 -13.27
C VAL A 83 -15.58 -2.29 -13.31
N TYR A 84 -14.39 -2.89 -13.33
CA TYR A 84 -13.11 -2.17 -13.42
C TYR A 84 -12.44 -2.26 -14.79
N GLN A 85 -12.98 -3.08 -15.70
CA GLN A 85 -12.40 -3.20 -17.05
C GLN A 85 -12.72 -1.96 -17.89
N THR A 86 -12.03 -1.84 -19.02
CA THR A 86 -12.33 -0.82 -20.03
C THR A 86 -13.70 -1.05 -20.67
N ASP A 87 -14.37 0.05 -21.07
CA ASP A 87 -15.64 0.00 -21.82
C ASP A 87 -15.40 -0.19 -23.34
N SER A 88 -14.15 -0.46 -23.76
CA SER A 88 -13.77 -0.67 -25.17
C SER A 88 -14.47 -1.90 -25.75
N GLU A 89 -14.90 -1.80 -27.00
CA GLU A 89 -15.52 -2.92 -27.75
C GLU A 89 -14.51 -4.03 -28.09
N LYS A 90 -13.21 -3.78 -27.95
CA LYS A 90 -12.18 -4.76 -28.26
C LYS A 90 -12.00 -5.77 -27.11
N VAL A 91 -11.94 -7.03 -27.51
CA VAL A 91 -11.93 -8.19 -26.62
C VAL A 91 -10.52 -8.44 -26.09
N ASN A 92 -10.25 -7.97 -24.88
CA ASN A 92 -9.00 -8.26 -24.15
C ASN A 92 -9.29 -9.19 -22.95
N VAL A 93 -8.31 -10.00 -22.57
CA VAL A 93 -8.42 -10.84 -21.37
C VAL A 93 -8.60 -9.91 -20.15
N PRO A 94 -9.57 -10.14 -19.26
CA PRO A 94 -9.81 -9.27 -18.10
C PRO A 94 -8.63 -9.30 -17.12
N MET A 95 -8.33 -8.15 -16.52
CA MET A 95 -7.35 -8.03 -15.44
C MET A 95 -8.03 -8.20 -14.08
N ILE A 96 -7.29 -8.64 -13.06
CA ILE A 96 -7.70 -8.77 -11.67
C ILE A 96 -7.38 -7.46 -10.93
N PRO A 97 -8.38 -6.59 -10.67
CA PRO A 97 -8.22 -5.42 -9.80
C PRO A 97 -8.39 -5.80 -8.32
N LEU A 98 -7.78 -5.01 -7.44
CA LEU A 98 -8.04 -5.06 -6.00
C LEU A 98 -9.12 -4.07 -5.59
N GLY A 99 -10.01 -4.50 -4.70
CA GLY A 99 -10.87 -3.60 -3.94
C GLY A 99 -10.04 -2.75 -2.97
N LEU A 100 -10.47 -1.51 -2.71
CA LEU A 100 -9.87 -0.74 -1.63
C LEU A 100 -10.31 -1.29 -0.29
N LYS A 101 -9.40 -1.29 0.67
CA LYS A 101 -9.73 -1.44 2.09
C LYS A 101 -10.66 -0.31 2.52
N GLU A 102 -11.62 -0.66 3.35
CA GLU A 102 -12.56 0.27 3.93
C GLU A 102 -12.15 0.65 5.35
N THR A 103 -12.56 1.84 5.78
CA THR A 103 -12.39 2.31 7.16
C THR A 103 -13.66 3.02 7.64
N LYS A 104 -13.83 3.02 8.96
CA LYS A 104 -14.91 3.75 9.64
C LYS A 104 -14.56 5.21 9.80
N GLU A 105 -15.61 6.00 10.02
CA GLU A 105 -15.45 7.33 10.57
C GLU A 105 -14.82 7.24 11.96
N ILE A 106 -13.92 8.15 12.25
CA ILE A 106 -13.23 8.24 13.53
C ILE A 106 -13.22 9.71 13.91
N ASP A 107 -13.78 10.01 15.07
CA ASP A 107 -13.65 11.34 15.66
C ASP A 107 -12.35 11.39 16.46
N MET A 108 -11.46 12.31 16.08
CA MET A 108 -10.19 12.57 16.74
C MET A 108 -10.19 13.93 17.44
N THR A 109 -11.32 14.64 17.47
CA THR A 109 -11.42 16.00 18.01
C THR A 109 -10.98 16.05 19.47
N ILE A 110 -11.67 15.30 20.35
CA ILE A 110 -11.37 15.30 21.78
C ILE A 110 -9.94 14.79 22.06
N PRO A 111 -9.50 13.64 21.52
CA PRO A 111 -8.12 13.18 21.72
C PRO A 111 -7.03 14.17 21.31
N LEU A 112 -7.22 14.89 20.20
CA LEU A 112 -6.26 15.89 19.74
C LEU A 112 -6.31 17.14 20.64
N GLN A 113 -7.50 17.60 21.06
CA GLN A 113 -7.63 18.72 22.00
C GLN A 113 -6.97 18.45 23.34
N ASP A 114 -7.22 17.28 23.91
CA ASP A 114 -6.62 16.85 25.18
C ASP A 114 -5.09 16.81 25.03
N PHE A 115 -4.58 16.28 23.91
CA PHE A 115 -3.15 16.25 23.66
C PHE A 115 -2.55 17.66 23.49
N ILE A 116 -3.23 18.57 22.77
CA ILE A 116 -2.80 19.97 22.61
C ILE A 116 -2.68 20.64 23.98
N SER A 117 -3.71 20.52 24.81
CA SER A 117 -3.75 21.13 26.14
C SER A 117 -2.70 20.55 27.08
N GLU A 118 -2.56 19.23 27.11
CA GLU A 118 -1.67 18.55 28.06
C GLU A 118 -0.19 18.58 27.66
N HIS A 119 0.12 18.40 26.38
CA HIS A 119 1.51 18.28 25.91
C HIS A 119 2.12 19.63 25.53
N TYR A 120 1.35 20.48 24.85
CA TYR A 120 1.83 21.76 24.36
C TYR A 120 1.49 22.93 25.30
N GLY A 121 0.60 22.73 26.27
CA GLY A 121 0.16 23.81 27.17
C GLY A 121 -0.55 24.93 26.42
N GLU A 122 -1.21 24.58 25.31
CA GLU A 122 -1.91 25.50 24.42
C GLU A 122 -3.43 25.40 24.64
N ASP A 123 -4.16 26.48 24.40
CA ASP A 123 -5.62 26.42 24.35
C ASP A 123 -6.06 25.70 23.07
N ALA A 124 -6.53 24.46 23.23
CA ALA A 124 -6.95 23.62 22.12
C ALA A 124 -8.12 24.21 21.30
N SER A 125 -8.92 25.13 21.86
CA SER A 125 -10.00 25.79 21.12
C SER A 125 -9.49 26.64 19.94
N LEU A 126 -8.24 27.10 20.00
CA LEU A 126 -7.58 27.88 18.95
C LEU A 126 -7.13 27.07 17.73
N TYR A 127 -7.23 25.73 17.81
CA TYR A 127 -6.79 24.77 16.80
C TYR A 127 -7.94 23.96 16.19
N MET A 128 -9.19 24.40 16.38
CA MET A 128 -10.38 23.73 15.85
C MET A 128 -10.42 23.70 14.33
N ALA A 129 -9.88 24.71 13.66
CA ALA A 129 -9.83 24.74 12.20
C ALA A 129 -8.89 23.66 11.66
N GLU A 130 -7.70 23.52 12.24
CA GLU A 130 -6.68 22.52 11.90
C GLU A 130 -7.17 21.09 12.17
N ILE A 131 -7.81 20.89 13.33
CA ILE A 131 -8.43 19.59 13.67
C ILE A 131 -9.53 19.25 12.66
N LYS A 132 -10.39 20.21 12.32
CA LYS A 132 -11.44 20.02 11.31
C LYS A 132 -10.84 19.72 9.94
N GLU A 133 -9.83 20.45 9.51
CA GLU A 133 -9.15 20.24 8.23
C GLU A 133 -8.57 18.82 8.13
N PHE A 134 -7.88 18.36 9.18
CA PHE A 134 -7.35 16.99 9.21
C PHE A 134 -8.46 15.93 9.19
N MET A 135 -9.57 16.14 9.90
CA MET A 135 -10.72 15.23 9.89
C MET A 135 -11.46 15.23 8.55
N ASP A 136 -11.62 16.39 7.92
CA ASP A 136 -12.23 16.51 6.59
C ASP A 136 -11.37 15.81 5.54
N LEU A 137 -10.04 16.00 5.60
CA LEU A 137 -9.11 15.25 4.79
C LEU A 137 -9.32 13.76 5.04
N ARG A 138 -9.31 13.31 6.31
CA ARG A 138 -9.62 11.92 6.71
C ARG A 138 -10.90 11.40 6.08
N GLN A 139 -11.94 12.20 6.08
CA GLN A 139 -13.21 11.80 5.51
C GLN A 139 -13.14 11.66 3.98
N ALA A 140 -12.45 12.58 3.30
CA ALA A 140 -12.30 12.56 1.85
C ALA A 140 -11.62 11.30 1.31
N MET A 141 -10.51 10.84 1.92
CA MET A 141 -9.79 9.63 1.42
C MET A 141 -10.59 8.34 1.52
N ARG A 142 -11.67 8.30 2.31
CA ARG A 142 -12.48 7.09 2.48
C ARG A 142 -13.19 6.75 1.18
N THR A 143 -13.38 7.76 0.33
CA THR A 143 -14.03 7.66 -0.97
C THR A 143 -13.17 8.33 -2.05
N PRO A 144 -11.94 7.82 -2.30
CA PRO A 144 -11.08 8.44 -3.30
C PRO A 144 -11.63 8.17 -4.70
N SER A 145 -11.38 9.09 -5.62
CA SER A 145 -11.72 8.93 -7.03
C SER A 145 -10.88 7.85 -7.69
N ARG A 146 -11.43 7.25 -8.76
CA ARG A 146 -10.84 6.07 -9.43
C ARG A 146 -9.89 6.48 -10.55
N ASN A 147 -9.01 7.43 -10.24
CA ASN A 147 -8.10 8.10 -11.17
C ASN A 147 -6.91 8.76 -10.42
N GLY A 148 -6.10 9.54 -11.13
CA GLY A 148 -4.93 10.24 -10.57
C GLY A 148 -5.25 11.15 -9.37
N ALA A 149 -6.35 11.90 -9.41
CA ALA A 149 -6.75 12.76 -8.28
C ALA A 149 -7.00 11.96 -6.98
N GLY A 150 -7.48 10.72 -7.11
CA GLY A 150 -7.66 9.84 -5.95
C GLY A 150 -6.33 9.32 -5.39
N LEU A 151 -5.32 9.12 -6.24
CA LEU A 151 -3.97 8.80 -5.80
C LEU A 151 -3.33 9.98 -5.07
N GLU A 152 -3.48 11.20 -5.61
CA GLU A 152 -3.01 12.43 -4.98
C GLU A 152 -3.64 12.61 -3.59
N LEU A 153 -4.96 12.44 -3.46
CA LEU A 153 -5.67 12.52 -2.18
C LEU A 153 -5.16 11.49 -1.15
N LEU A 154 -4.91 10.25 -1.58
CA LEU A 154 -4.36 9.20 -0.70
C LEU A 154 -2.93 9.54 -0.25
N MET A 155 -2.09 10.04 -1.17
CA MET A 155 -0.72 10.45 -0.87
C MET A 155 -0.67 11.69 0.02
N GLU A 156 -1.55 12.68 -0.21
CA GLU A 156 -1.69 13.87 0.62
C GLU A 156 -1.94 13.49 2.08
N TYR A 157 -2.92 12.63 2.33
CA TYR A 157 -3.16 12.16 3.69
C TYR A 157 -2.04 11.30 4.25
N TYR A 158 -1.49 10.38 3.45
CA TYR A 158 -0.34 9.58 3.89
C TYR A 158 0.80 10.48 4.39
N ASN A 159 1.07 11.57 3.67
CA ASN A 159 2.05 12.56 4.05
C ASN A 159 1.61 13.33 5.30
N GLN A 160 0.34 13.70 5.46
CA GLN A 160 -0.15 14.36 6.69
C GLN A 160 0.01 13.45 7.93
N LEU A 161 -0.13 12.14 7.77
CA LEU A 161 0.13 11.18 8.84
C LEU A 161 1.59 11.20 9.31
N TYR A 162 2.55 11.66 8.51
CA TYR A 162 3.92 11.90 8.99
C TYR A 162 3.95 13.01 10.04
N PHE A 163 3.34 14.15 9.76
CA PHE A 163 3.27 15.28 10.70
C PHE A 163 2.47 14.90 11.95
N LEU A 164 1.33 14.23 11.77
CA LEU A 164 0.50 13.77 12.88
C LEU A 164 1.28 12.85 13.84
N ASP A 165 2.09 11.93 13.30
CA ASP A 165 2.95 11.04 14.08
C ASP A 165 3.93 11.84 14.96
N GLN A 166 4.62 12.82 14.35
CA GLN A 166 5.59 13.64 15.08
C GLN A 166 4.93 14.55 16.12
N ARG A 167 3.66 14.94 15.93
CA ARG A 167 2.96 15.89 16.79
C ARG A 167 2.08 15.28 17.87
N PHE A 168 1.56 14.07 17.68
CA PHE A 168 0.54 13.53 18.59
C PHE A 168 0.84 12.11 19.08
N PHE A 169 1.81 11.41 18.49
CA PHE A 169 2.14 10.03 18.84
C PHE A 169 3.47 9.95 19.59
N ALA A 170 3.40 10.08 20.92
CA ALA A 170 4.55 9.89 21.79
C ALA A 170 4.77 8.39 22.09
N PRO A 171 6.02 7.90 22.20
CA PRO A 171 6.30 6.49 22.50
C PRO A 171 5.69 5.99 23.82
N HIS A 172 5.45 6.90 24.76
CA HIS A 172 5.03 6.61 26.13
C HIS A 172 3.61 7.08 26.45
N LYS A 173 2.89 7.66 25.48
CA LYS A 173 1.51 8.14 25.66
C LYS A 173 0.67 7.69 24.49
N THR A 174 -0.46 7.07 24.79
CA THR A 174 -1.41 6.65 23.77
C THR A 174 -2.46 7.73 23.55
N LEU A 175 -2.70 8.12 22.29
CA LEU A 175 -3.74 9.10 21.95
C LEU A 175 -5.18 8.59 22.20
N GLY A 176 -5.38 7.30 22.48
CA GLY A 176 -6.74 6.76 22.72
C GLY A 176 -7.55 6.43 21.46
N VAL A 177 -7.03 6.80 20.28
CA VAL A 177 -7.67 6.53 18.99
C VAL A 177 -7.47 5.07 18.57
N HIS A 178 -8.52 4.47 18.00
CA HIS A 178 -8.49 3.13 17.41
C HIS A 178 -8.80 3.21 15.91
N PHE A 179 -7.80 2.92 15.08
CA PHE A 179 -7.94 2.83 13.64
C PHE A 179 -8.61 1.53 13.26
N HIS A 180 -9.76 1.63 12.59
CA HIS A 180 -10.57 0.48 12.18
C HIS A 180 -10.50 0.31 10.67
N TRP A 181 -10.01 -0.83 10.21
CA TRP A 181 -9.96 -1.16 8.79
C TRP A 181 -10.54 -2.54 8.52
N TYR A 182 -11.04 -2.72 7.32
CA TYR A 182 -11.57 -4.00 6.85
C TYR A 182 -10.57 -4.64 5.89
N ASP A 183 -10.40 -5.94 6.03
CA ASP A 183 -9.64 -6.77 5.10
C ASP A 183 -10.24 -6.65 3.69
N SER A 184 -9.40 -6.38 2.69
CA SER A 184 -9.83 -6.07 1.32
C SER A 184 -10.44 -7.26 0.57
N LEU A 185 -10.14 -8.50 0.97
CA LEU A 185 -10.63 -9.72 0.31
C LEU A 185 -11.78 -10.37 1.07
N THR A 186 -11.76 -10.32 2.40
CA THR A 186 -12.74 -11.04 3.25
C THR A 186 -13.67 -10.13 4.04
N GLY A 187 -13.41 -8.82 4.08
CA GLY A 187 -14.21 -7.87 4.85
C GLY A 187 -14.11 -8.04 6.37
N VAL A 188 -13.21 -8.90 6.85
CA VAL A 188 -13.01 -9.11 8.28
C VAL A 188 -12.44 -7.82 8.89
N PRO A 189 -13.06 -7.29 9.97
CA PRO A 189 -12.57 -6.07 10.60
C PRO A 189 -11.29 -6.33 11.41
N SER A 190 -10.38 -5.36 11.39
CA SER A 190 -9.20 -5.28 12.24
C SER A 190 -9.10 -3.89 12.84
N PHE A 191 -8.65 -3.78 14.09
CA PHE A 191 -8.49 -2.49 14.75
C PHE A 191 -7.18 -2.44 15.53
N GLN A 192 -6.49 -1.31 15.45
CA GLN A 192 -5.25 -1.06 16.21
C GLN A 192 -5.19 0.40 16.66
N ARG A 193 -4.41 0.66 17.72
CA ARG A 193 -4.07 2.02 18.17
C ARG A 193 -2.85 2.61 17.46
N ALA A 194 -2.06 1.76 16.83
CA ALA A 194 -0.83 2.16 16.17
C ALA A 194 -1.14 2.94 14.87
N LEU A 195 -0.59 4.14 14.76
CA LEU A 195 -0.69 4.96 13.54
C LEU A 195 -0.09 4.26 12.31
N ALA A 196 0.90 3.39 12.52
CA ALA A 196 1.48 2.56 11.46
C ALA A 196 0.40 1.71 10.75
N PHE A 197 -0.65 1.28 11.45
CA PHE A 197 -1.75 0.53 10.83
C PHE A 197 -2.60 1.40 9.89
N GLU A 198 -2.86 2.66 10.26
CA GLU A 198 -3.53 3.63 9.38
C GLU A 198 -2.66 3.89 8.14
N LYS A 199 -1.37 4.23 8.34
CA LYS A 199 -0.40 4.48 7.26
C LYS A 199 -0.31 3.29 6.29
N GLY A 200 -0.16 2.07 6.82
CA GLY A 200 -0.07 0.86 6.01
C GLY A 200 -1.35 0.58 5.21
N SER A 201 -2.51 0.82 5.81
CA SER A 201 -3.81 0.61 5.13
C SER A 201 -4.07 1.65 4.02
N VAL A 202 -3.65 2.90 4.21
CA VAL A 202 -3.69 3.93 3.16
C VAL A 202 -2.75 3.56 2.01
N LEU A 203 -1.54 3.10 2.32
CA LEU A 203 -0.58 2.63 1.31
C LEU A 203 -1.11 1.42 0.53
N PHE A 204 -1.76 0.47 1.20
CA PHE A 204 -2.45 -0.62 0.52
C PHE A 204 -3.47 -0.08 -0.50
N ASN A 205 -4.25 0.94 -0.11
CA ASN A 205 -5.23 1.57 -0.98
C ASN A 205 -4.59 2.31 -2.17
N ILE A 206 -3.39 2.87 -2.02
CA ILE A 206 -2.62 3.43 -3.15
C ILE A 206 -2.31 2.31 -4.16
N GLY A 207 -1.77 1.17 -3.70
CA GLY A 207 -1.49 0.01 -4.54
C GLY A 207 -2.75 -0.54 -5.22
N ALA A 208 -3.83 -0.72 -4.45
CA ALA A 208 -5.10 -1.20 -4.97
C ALA A 208 -5.72 -0.23 -6.00
N LEU A 209 -5.62 1.09 -5.80
CA LEU A 209 -6.12 2.07 -6.77
C LEU A 209 -5.35 2.02 -8.09
N TYR A 210 -4.02 1.82 -8.06
CA TYR A 210 -3.24 1.58 -9.27
C TYR A 210 -3.72 0.35 -10.04
N THR A 211 -4.09 -0.75 -9.36
CA THR A 211 -4.64 -1.93 -10.06
C THR A 211 -5.95 -1.66 -10.78
N GLN A 212 -6.80 -0.80 -10.20
CA GLN A 212 -8.07 -0.39 -10.82
C GLN A 212 -7.83 0.53 -12.03
N ILE A 213 -6.84 1.42 -11.94
CA ILE A 213 -6.43 2.29 -13.05
C ILE A 213 -5.86 1.45 -14.20
N GLY A 214 -5.02 0.46 -13.90
CA GLY A 214 -4.42 -0.43 -14.90
C GLY A 214 -5.45 -1.32 -15.60
N ALA A 215 -6.39 -1.91 -14.85
CA ALA A 215 -7.47 -2.73 -15.40
C ALA A 215 -8.40 -1.94 -16.34
N ARG A 216 -8.55 -0.63 -16.12
CA ARG A 216 -9.42 0.25 -16.90
C ARG A 216 -8.82 0.70 -18.23
N GLN A 217 -7.51 0.55 -18.44
CA GLN A 217 -6.88 1.03 -19.67
C GLN A 217 -7.35 0.27 -20.90
N ASP A 218 -7.50 0.97 -22.04
CA ASP A 218 -7.69 0.34 -23.33
C ASP A 218 -6.36 -0.20 -23.88
N ARG A 219 -6.11 -1.47 -23.58
CA ARG A 219 -4.88 -2.16 -23.97
C ARG A 219 -4.82 -2.56 -25.42
N SER A 220 -5.81 -2.20 -26.24
CA SER A 220 -5.71 -2.32 -27.71
C SER A 220 -4.92 -1.18 -28.36
N THR A 221 -4.58 -0.15 -27.57
CA THR A 221 -3.85 1.04 -28.02
C THR A 221 -2.48 1.10 -27.37
N MET A 222 -1.50 1.73 -28.06
CA MET A 222 -0.17 1.94 -27.48
C MET A 222 -0.19 2.76 -26.19
N PRO A 223 -0.87 3.92 -26.10
CA PRO A 223 -0.92 4.66 -24.85
C PRO A 223 -1.57 3.87 -23.71
N GLY A 224 -2.70 3.20 -23.98
CA GLY A 224 -3.41 2.45 -22.94
C GLY A 224 -2.61 1.27 -22.41
N ILE A 225 -1.91 0.52 -23.27
CA ILE A 225 -1.07 -0.60 -22.79
C ILE A 225 0.14 -0.11 -21.99
N HIS A 226 0.76 1.01 -22.38
CA HIS A 226 1.86 1.62 -21.62
C HIS A 226 1.39 2.11 -20.25
N ASN A 227 0.21 2.74 -20.19
CA ASN A 227 -0.39 3.16 -18.93
C ASN A 227 -0.76 1.97 -18.04
N ALA A 228 -1.20 0.85 -18.62
CA ALA A 228 -1.52 -0.36 -17.87
C ALA A 228 -0.25 -0.96 -17.24
N ILE A 229 0.82 -1.04 -18.04
CA ILE A 229 2.16 -1.49 -17.60
C ILE A 229 2.65 -0.64 -16.43
N ASP A 230 2.66 0.70 -16.57
CA ASP A 230 3.09 1.62 -15.52
C ASP A 230 2.22 1.48 -14.24
N ALA A 231 0.90 1.41 -14.39
CA ALA A 231 0.00 1.27 -13.25
C ALA A 231 0.23 -0.03 -12.47
N PHE A 232 0.35 -1.18 -13.14
CA PHE A 232 0.62 -2.44 -12.44
C PHE A 232 2.03 -2.51 -11.83
N GLN A 233 3.03 -1.86 -12.45
CA GLN A 233 4.37 -1.72 -11.87
C GLN A 233 4.35 -0.90 -10.57
N ARG A 234 3.63 0.23 -10.55
CA ARG A 234 3.44 1.06 -9.34
C ARG A 234 2.63 0.34 -8.27
N ALA A 235 1.63 -0.45 -8.65
CA ALA A 235 0.89 -1.30 -7.71
C ALA A 235 1.81 -2.33 -7.05
N ALA A 236 2.65 -3.02 -7.84
CA ALA A 236 3.64 -3.96 -7.32
C ALA A 236 4.61 -3.28 -6.35
N GLY A 237 5.08 -2.08 -6.69
CA GLY A 237 6.00 -1.33 -5.82
C GLY A 237 5.36 -0.83 -4.54
N ALA A 238 4.08 -0.44 -4.56
CA ALA A 238 3.34 -0.08 -3.35
C ALA A 238 3.20 -1.28 -2.39
N PHE A 239 2.84 -2.46 -2.90
CA PHE A 239 2.73 -3.67 -2.08
C PHE A 239 4.08 -4.17 -1.56
N LEU A 240 5.13 -4.08 -2.37
CA LEU A 240 6.49 -4.41 -1.95
C LEU A 240 6.98 -3.44 -0.87
N TYR A 241 6.79 -2.14 -1.05
CA TYR A 241 7.13 -1.14 -0.04
C TYR A 241 6.37 -1.38 1.27
N LEU A 242 5.08 -1.73 1.20
CA LEU A 242 4.28 -2.08 2.36
C LEU A 242 4.88 -3.30 3.08
N GLN A 243 5.25 -4.34 2.35
CA GLN A 243 5.84 -5.56 2.89
C GLN A 243 7.18 -5.29 3.61
N GLU A 244 8.02 -4.42 3.04
CA GLU A 244 9.36 -4.15 3.57
C GLU A 244 9.35 -3.20 4.78
N ASN A 245 8.37 -2.28 4.86
CA ASN A 245 8.37 -1.21 5.86
C ASN A 245 7.35 -1.38 7.00
N PHE A 246 6.36 -2.27 6.84
CA PHE A 246 5.28 -2.47 7.82
C PHE A 246 5.23 -3.92 8.31
N SER A 247 6.00 -4.20 9.36
CA SER A 247 6.01 -5.50 10.05
C SER A 247 4.72 -5.71 10.87
N HIS A 248 4.40 -6.97 11.18
CA HIS A 248 3.30 -7.34 12.09
C HIS A 248 1.92 -6.79 11.68
N ALA A 249 1.58 -6.93 10.40
CA ALA A 249 0.27 -6.55 9.90
C ALA A 249 -0.87 -7.28 10.67
N PRO A 250 -1.93 -6.56 11.09
CA PRO A 250 -3.02 -7.16 11.87
C PRO A 250 -4.05 -7.90 11.01
N SER A 251 -4.09 -7.61 9.71
CA SER A 251 -5.03 -8.20 8.76
C SER A 251 -4.28 -9.03 7.74
N LEU A 252 -4.94 -10.08 7.24
CA LEU A 252 -4.31 -11.09 6.41
C LEU A 252 -3.93 -10.56 5.03
N ASP A 253 -4.70 -9.62 4.47
CA ASP A 253 -4.40 -8.92 3.20
C ASP A 253 -3.05 -8.18 3.21
N MET A 254 -2.57 -7.76 4.37
CA MET A 254 -1.30 -7.06 4.56
C MET A 254 -0.21 -7.97 5.13
N SER A 255 -0.46 -9.27 5.26
CA SER A 255 0.56 -10.24 5.66
C SER A 255 1.63 -10.39 4.59
N SER A 256 2.85 -10.74 5.00
CA SER A 256 3.97 -10.96 4.07
C SER A 256 3.64 -11.96 2.95
N PRO A 257 3.02 -13.14 3.22
CA PRO A 257 2.61 -14.06 2.15
C PRO A 257 1.58 -13.45 1.18
N ALA A 258 0.58 -12.72 1.69
CA ALA A 258 -0.44 -12.09 0.86
C ALA A 258 0.15 -11.00 -0.03
N LEU A 259 0.99 -10.11 0.53
CA LEU A 259 1.65 -9.06 -0.23
C LEU A 259 2.59 -9.63 -1.30
N SER A 260 3.36 -10.67 -0.98
CA SER A 260 4.19 -11.37 -1.99
C SER A 260 3.36 -12.00 -3.11
N MET A 261 2.20 -12.57 -2.80
CA MET A 261 1.26 -13.07 -3.80
C MET A 261 0.74 -11.93 -4.69
N LEU A 262 0.34 -10.80 -4.09
CA LEU A 262 -0.15 -9.63 -4.82
C LEU A 262 0.93 -9.01 -5.73
N VAL A 263 2.16 -8.88 -5.26
CA VAL A 263 3.31 -8.45 -6.07
C VAL A 263 3.50 -9.38 -7.28
N ARG A 264 3.46 -10.70 -7.07
CA ARG A 264 3.57 -11.68 -8.17
C ARG A 264 2.42 -11.56 -9.17
N LEU A 265 1.20 -11.34 -8.68
CA LEU A 265 0.03 -11.13 -9.53
C LEU A 265 0.20 -9.86 -10.38
N MET A 266 0.64 -8.75 -9.79
CA MET A 266 0.90 -7.51 -10.53
C MET A 266 1.99 -7.70 -11.59
N VAL A 267 3.09 -8.38 -11.25
CA VAL A 267 4.16 -8.74 -12.18
C VAL A 267 3.65 -9.60 -13.34
N ALA A 268 2.76 -10.55 -13.08
CA ALA A 268 2.15 -11.36 -14.13
C ALA A 268 1.28 -10.54 -15.08
N GLN A 269 0.49 -9.58 -14.56
CA GLN A 269 -0.32 -8.67 -15.38
C GLN A 269 0.53 -7.69 -16.19
N VAL A 270 1.67 -7.24 -15.66
CA VAL A 270 2.65 -6.45 -16.44
C VAL A 270 3.18 -7.29 -17.60
N GLN A 271 3.56 -8.53 -17.35
CA GLN A 271 4.09 -9.42 -18.39
C GLN A 271 3.04 -9.74 -19.46
N GLU A 272 1.78 -9.89 -19.07
CA GLU A 272 0.65 -10.00 -20.00
C GLU A 272 0.52 -8.77 -20.91
N CYS A 273 0.58 -7.57 -20.34
CA CYS A 273 0.55 -6.34 -21.13
C CYS A 273 1.78 -6.21 -22.06
N VAL A 274 2.96 -6.68 -21.64
CA VAL A 274 4.15 -6.71 -22.51
C VAL A 274 3.94 -7.65 -23.71
N CYS A 275 3.35 -8.83 -23.47
CA CYS A 275 3.01 -9.79 -24.52
C CYS A 275 1.95 -9.24 -25.50
N GLU A 276 0.89 -8.64 -24.98
CA GLU A 276 -0.15 -7.95 -25.77
C GLU A 276 0.48 -6.83 -26.63
N ARG A 277 1.41 -6.03 -26.08
CA ARG A 277 2.08 -4.95 -26.83
C ARG A 277 2.91 -5.47 -28.00
N ILE A 278 3.61 -6.58 -27.80
CA ILE A 278 4.38 -7.24 -28.87
C ILE A 278 3.43 -7.75 -29.95
N THR A 279 2.29 -8.30 -29.56
CA THR A 279 1.26 -8.75 -30.51
C THR A 279 0.63 -7.58 -31.29
N LEU A 280 0.44 -6.41 -30.66
CA LEU A 280 -0.11 -5.21 -31.32
C LEU A 280 0.82 -4.58 -32.36
N THR A 281 2.12 -4.72 -32.17
CA THR A 281 3.16 -4.16 -33.05
C THR A 281 3.73 -5.19 -34.01
N MET A 282 3.16 -6.39 -34.00
CA MET A 282 3.59 -7.53 -34.80
C MET A 282 3.26 -7.27 -36.27
N GLU A 283 4.26 -7.38 -37.14
CA GLU A 283 4.03 -7.46 -38.58
C GLU A 283 3.57 -8.88 -38.94
N GLU A 284 2.56 -8.97 -39.81
CA GLU A 284 2.09 -10.25 -40.33
C GLU A 284 3.21 -10.95 -41.14
N ASP A 285 3.29 -12.28 -41.03
CA ASP A 285 4.25 -13.15 -41.75
C ASP A 285 5.75 -12.97 -41.47
N ASP A 286 6.14 -12.34 -40.35
CA ASP A 286 7.54 -12.30 -39.89
C ASP A 286 7.87 -13.42 -38.88
N LEU A 287 8.87 -14.25 -39.20
CA LEU A 287 9.36 -15.34 -38.35
C LEU A 287 9.81 -14.81 -36.98
N MET A 288 10.59 -13.72 -36.97
CA MET A 288 11.17 -13.21 -35.73
C MET A 288 10.09 -12.65 -34.80
N SER A 289 9.09 -11.99 -35.36
CA SER A 289 7.94 -11.46 -34.64
C SER A 289 7.09 -12.57 -34.01
N ASN A 290 6.81 -13.65 -34.74
CA ASN A 290 6.11 -14.82 -34.20
C ASN A 290 6.90 -15.52 -33.08
N LEU A 291 8.22 -15.68 -33.24
CA LEU A 291 9.06 -16.27 -32.19
C LEU A 291 9.08 -15.42 -30.92
N LYS A 292 9.16 -14.09 -31.05
CA LYS A 292 9.07 -13.17 -29.91
C LYS A 292 7.72 -13.28 -29.20
N ALA A 293 6.62 -13.31 -29.94
CA ALA A 293 5.28 -13.50 -29.38
C ALA A 293 5.15 -14.86 -28.67
N ALA A 294 5.71 -15.93 -29.24
CA ALA A 294 5.72 -17.25 -28.62
C ALA A 294 6.46 -17.28 -27.28
N GLN A 295 7.66 -16.70 -27.24
CA GLN A 295 8.50 -16.62 -26.04
C GLN A 295 7.83 -15.81 -24.92
N GLU A 296 7.18 -14.70 -25.28
CA GLU A 296 6.50 -13.83 -24.34
C GLU A 296 5.22 -14.46 -23.80
N ALA A 297 4.42 -15.10 -24.65
CA ALA A 297 3.26 -15.85 -24.22
C ALA A 297 3.66 -17.01 -23.29
N ALA A 298 4.76 -17.72 -23.58
CA ALA A 298 5.31 -18.72 -22.68
C ALA A 298 5.71 -18.10 -21.33
N ARG A 299 6.35 -16.92 -21.35
CA ARG A 299 6.72 -16.19 -20.14
C ARG A 299 5.52 -15.80 -19.29
N VAL A 300 4.42 -15.35 -19.91
CA VAL A 300 3.15 -15.02 -19.23
C VAL A 300 2.59 -16.25 -18.50
N SER A 301 2.58 -17.40 -19.16
CA SER A 301 2.15 -18.67 -18.55
C SER A 301 2.99 -19.05 -17.33
N ASP A 302 4.31 -18.91 -17.42
CA ASP A 302 5.23 -19.23 -16.31
C ASP A 302 5.00 -18.31 -15.10
N VAL A 303 4.87 -17.00 -15.32
CA VAL A 303 4.66 -16.06 -14.20
C VAL A 303 3.30 -16.26 -13.54
N TYR A 304 2.24 -16.58 -14.28
CA TYR A 304 0.95 -16.95 -13.68
C TYR A 304 1.00 -18.29 -12.94
N SER A 305 1.80 -19.25 -13.39
CA SER A 305 2.05 -20.49 -12.64
C SER A 305 2.69 -20.20 -11.27
N LEU A 306 3.61 -19.23 -11.19
CA LEU A 306 4.17 -18.77 -9.92
C LEU A 306 3.14 -18.07 -9.03
N VAL A 307 2.15 -17.39 -9.62
CA VAL A 307 1.01 -16.82 -8.87
C VAL A 307 0.16 -17.93 -8.26
N LEU A 308 -0.15 -18.99 -9.00
CA LEU A 308 -0.89 -20.15 -8.47
C LEU A 308 -0.18 -20.82 -7.30
N GLN A 309 1.15 -20.96 -7.38
CA GLN A 309 1.96 -21.47 -6.28
C GLN A 309 1.85 -20.56 -5.05
N ALA A 310 1.90 -19.24 -5.23
CA ALA A 310 1.75 -18.28 -4.14
C ALA A 310 0.33 -18.31 -3.52
N MET A 311 -0.72 -18.43 -4.34
CA MET A 311 -2.11 -18.59 -3.89
C MET A 311 -2.35 -19.90 -3.12
N SER A 312 -1.56 -20.94 -3.42
CA SER A 312 -1.69 -22.27 -2.82
C SER A 312 -0.95 -22.43 -1.48
N VAL A 313 -0.24 -21.38 -1.01
CA VAL A 313 0.37 -21.38 0.33
C VAL A 313 -0.72 -21.66 1.37
N PRO A 314 -0.51 -22.54 2.37
CA PRO A 314 -1.57 -22.98 3.28
C PRO A 314 -2.36 -21.85 3.95
N LEU A 315 -1.71 -20.74 4.26
CA LEU A 315 -2.34 -19.55 4.86
C LEU A 315 -3.31 -18.84 3.90
N LEU A 316 -3.09 -18.94 2.59
CA LEU A 316 -3.83 -18.21 1.56
C LEU A 316 -4.85 -19.07 0.80
N LYS A 317 -4.74 -20.40 0.86
CA LYS A 317 -5.53 -21.34 0.06
C LYS A 317 -7.05 -21.11 0.16
N ASP A 318 -7.56 -20.87 1.36
CA ASP A 318 -8.98 -20.64 1.64
C ASP A 318 -9.32 -19.14 1.78
N TYR A 319 -8.34 -18.27 1.55
CA TYR A 319 -8.45 -16.82 1.72
C TYR A 319 -8.60 -16.11 0.36
N VAL A 320 -7.97 -16.62 -0.69
CA VAL A 320 -8.05 -16.07 -2.04
C VAL A 320 -9.37 -16.47 -2.70
N PRO A 321 -10.12 -15.54 -3.32
CA PRO A 321 -11.36 -15.88 -4.00
C PRO A 321 -11.17 -16.96 -5.08
N PHE A 322 -12.07 -17.94 -5.12
CA PHE A 322 -11.99 -19.04 -6.08
C PHE A 322 -11.99 -18.56 -7.54
N SER A 323 -12.69 -17.45 -7.81
CA SER A 323 -12.72 -16.79 -9.12
C SER A 323 -11.34 -16.31 -9.57
N TRP A 324 -10.51 -15.78 -8.67
CA TRP A 324 -9.16 -15.32 -8.99
C TRP A 324 -8.25 -16.49 -9.33
N ILE A 325 -8.30 -17.56 -8.54
CA ILE A 325 -7.56 -18.80 -8.81
C ILE A 325 -7.96 -19.32 -10.20
N SER A 326 -9.26 -19.36 -10.49
CA SER A 326 -9.78 -19.83 -11.78
C SER A 326 -9.29 -18.96 -12.95
N VAL A 327 -9.34 -17.62 -12.83
CA VAL A 327 -8.83 -16.72 -13.89
C VAL A 327 -7.33 -16.95 -14.10
N VAL A 328 -6.53 -17.06 -13.04
CA VAL A 328 -5.09 -17.31 -13.17
C VAL A 328 -4.81 -18.67 -13.84
N GLN A 329 -5.59 -19.72 -13.51
CA GLN A 329 -5.49 -21.02 -14.17
C GLN A 329 -5.83 -20.93 -15.66
N VAL A 330 -6.94 -20.27 -16.01
CA VAL A 330 -7.36 -20.03 -17.39
C VAL A 330 -6.27 -19.28 -18.16
N LYS A 331 -5.75 -18.17 -17.60
CA LYS A 331 -4.66 -17.39 -18.20
C LYS A 331 -3.40 -18.22 -18.40
N THR A 332 -3.04 -19.05 -17.42
CA THR A 332 -1.88 -19.96 -17.52
C THR A 332 -2.01 -20.88 -18.74
N GLN A 333 -3.19 -21.50 -18.94
CA GLN A 333 -3.43 -22.40 -20.08
C GLN A 333 -3.53 -21.65 -21.40
N HIS A 334 -4.27 -20.53 -21.45
CA HIS A 334 -4.47 -19.72 -22.64
C HIS A 334 -3.15 -19.16 -23.19
N PHE A 335 -2.31 -18.55 -22.34
CA PHE A 335 -1.03 -18.03 -22.79
C PHE A 335 -0.04 -19.13 -23.17
N ARG A 336 -0.12 -20.32 -22.54
CA ARG A 336 0.66 -21.48 -23.01
C ARG A 336 0.19 -21.95 -24.39
N ALA A 337 -1.11 -21.93 -24.63
CA ALA A 337 -1.70 -22.26 -25.92
C ALA A 337 -1.24 -21.27 -27.00
N LEU A 338 -1.29 -19.96 -26.72
CA LEU A 338 -0.77 -18.91 -27.62
C LEU A 338 0.72 -19.09 -27.92
N ALA A 339 1.53 -19.47 -26.93
CA ALA A 339 2.94 -19.76 -27.16
C ALA A 339 3.14 -20.87 -28.21
N HIS A 340 2.40 -21.98 -28.06
CA HIS A 340 2.41 -23.08 -29.03
C HIS A 340 1.87 -22.65 -30.39
N TYR A 341 0.79 -21.87 -30.42
CA TYR A 341 0.22 -21.33 -31.65
C TYR A 341 1.26 -20.51 -32.42
N TYR A 342 1.86 -19.48 -31.82
CA TYR A 342 2.86 -18.64 -32.51
C TYR A 342 4.12 -19.41 -32.92
N THR A 343 4.53 -20.41 -32.13
CA THR A 343 5.63 -21.30 -32.52
C THR A 343 5.27 -22.10 -33.77
N ALA A 344 4.04 -22.61 -33.86
CA ALA A 344 3.58 -23.32 -35.04
C ALA A 344 3.50 -22.41 -36.27
N ILE A 345 2.97 -21.19 -36.13
CA ILE A 345 2.94 -20.19 -37.22
C ILE A 345 4.35 -19.90 -37.73
N ALA A 346 5.29 -19.64 -36.83
CA ALA A 346 6.71 -19.47 -37.18
C ALA A 346 7.29 -20.65 -37.97
N LEU A 347 6.99 -21.89 -37.56
CA LEU A 347 7.48 -23.10 -38.22
C LEU A 347 6.80 -23.35 -39.57
N CYS A 348 5.50 -23.09 -39.68
CA CYS A 348 4.69 -23.33 -40.87
C CYS A 348 4.89 -22.24 -41.94
N ASP A 349 4.92 -20.95 -41.59
CA ASP A 349 4.97 -19.88 -42.60
C ASP A 349 6.37 -19.70 -43.21
N CYS A 350 7.42 -20.15 -42.51
CA CYS A 350 8.76 -20.34 -43.11
C CYS A 350 8.75 -21.28 -44.33
N THR A 351 7.71 -22.12 -44.47
CA THR A 351 7.61 -23.09 -45.57
C THR A 351 6.93 -22.53 -46.81
N ALA A 352 6.13 -21.46 -46.69
CA ALA A 352 5.39 -20.86 -47.81
C ALA A 352 6.27 -19.96 -48.73
N LYS A 353 7.30 -19.32 -48.18
CA LYS A 353 8.15 -18.34 -48.90
C LYS A 353 9.28 -18.97 -49.74
N ALA A 354 9.47 -20.30 -49.72
CA ALA A 354 10.50 -21.01 -50.48
C ALA A 354 10.05 -22.42 -50.92
N PRO A 355 9.27 -22.56 -52.01
CA PRO A 355 8.61 -23.82 -52.41
C PRO A 355 9.54 -24.96 -52.92
N GLY A 356 10.85 -24.88 -52.69
CA GLY A 356 11.84 -25.86 -53.20
C GLY A 356 12.67 -26.60 -52.16
N ARG A 357 12.54 -26.29 -50.86
CA ARG A 357 13.23 -26.99 -49.76
C ARG A 357 12.32 -27.13 -48.54
N VAL A 358 11.27 -27.92 -48.69
CA VAL A 358 10.44 -28.35 -47.56
C VAL A 358 11.28 -29.30 -46.70
N SER A 359 11.66 -28.88 -45.49
CA SER A 359 12.11 -29.84 -44.48
C SER A 359 10.85 -30.42 -43.85
N HIS A 360 10.39 -31.56 -44.35
CA HIS A 360 9.23 -32.32 -43.85
C HIS A 360 9.06 -32.25 -42.32
N GLY A 361 10.17 -32.44 -41.58
CA GLY A 361 10.19 -32.35 -40.12
C GLY A 361 9.74 -31.02 -39.48
N LYS A 362 9.83 -29.87 -40.16
CA LYS A 362 9.34 -28.57 -39.64
C LYS A 362 7.81 -28.49 -39.65
N LEU A 363 7.17 -29.03 -40.69
CA LEU A 363 5.72 -29.07 -40.80
C LEU A 363 5.11 -30.00 -39.76
N VAL A 364 5.72 -31.18 -39.59
CA VAL A 364 5.36 -32.15 -38.54
C VAL A 364 5.45 -31.52 -37.15
N LEU A 365 6.53 -30.78 -36.89
CA LEU A 365 6.70 -30.06 -35.63
C LEU A 365 5.64 -28.95 -35.45
N GLY A 366 5.35 -28.18 -36.51
CA GLY A 366 4.28 -27.17 -36.51
C GLY A 366 2.92 -27.78 -36.16
N LYS A 367 2.56 -28.92 -36.75
CA LYS A 367 1.35 -29.69 -36.42
C LYS A 367 1.31 -30.12 -34.96
N ALA A 368 2.42 -30.64 -34.44
CA ALA A 368 2.53 -31.01 -33.04
C ALA A 368 2.27 -29.81 -32.10
N HIS A 369 2.83 -28.64 -32.42
CA HIS A 369 2.59 -27.42 -31.66
C HIS A 369 1.12 -26.97 -31.74
N LEU A 370 0.48 -27.02 -32.92
CA LEU A 370 -0.95 -26.71 -33.04
C LEU A 370 -1.84 -27.66 -32.24
N ARG A 371 -1.59 -28.98 -32.26
CA ARG A 371 -2.30 -29.96 -31.41
C ARG A 371 -2.19 -29.57 -29.93
N LYS A 372 -0.98 -29.21 -29.48
CA LYS A 372 -0.75 -28.78 -28.09
C LYS A 372 -1.43 -27.44 -27.78
N ALA A 373 -1.51 -26.51 -28.74
CA ALA A 373 -2.26 -25.27 -28.60
C ALA A 373 -3.77 -25.51 -28.46
N ILE A 374 -4.35 -26.39 -29.28
CA ILE A 374 -5.77 -26.77 -29.23
C ILE A 374 -6.11 -27.37 -27.85
N ILE A 375 -5.39 -28.41 -27.42
CA ILE A 375 -5.62 -29.07 -26.12
C ILE A 375 -5.55 -28.07 -24.95
N ARG A 376 -4.60 -27.13 -24.99
CA ARG A 376 -4.44 -26.11 -23.94
C ARG A 376 -5.59 -25.09 -23.96
N HIS A 377 -6.08 -24.70 -25.13
CA HIS A 377 -7.25 -23.84 -25.25
C HIS A 377 -8.54 -24.55 -24.81
N GLU A 378 -8.72 -25.83 -25.14
CA GLU A 378 -9.83 -26.65 -24.64
C GLU A 378 -9.82 -26.73 -23.11
N GLU A 379 -8.65 -26.93 -22.51
CA GLU A 379 -8.51 -26.92 -21.05
C GLU A 379 -8.81 -25.54 -20.46
N ALA A 380 -8.39 -24.45 -21.11
CA ALA A 380 -8.74 -23.09 -20.69
C ALA A 380 -10.26 -22.86 -20.72
N LEU A 381 -10.93 -23.31 -21.80
CA LEU A 381 -12.40 -23.27 -21.94
C LEU A 381 -13.11 -24.13 -20.89
N ARG A 382 -12.55 -25.32 -20.57
CA ARG A 382 -13.08 -26.20 -19.52
C ARG A 382 -12.99 -25.53 -18.14
N LEU A 383 -11.83 -24.98 -17.79
CA LEU A 383 -11.61 -24.27 -16.52
C LEU A 383 -12.54 -23.05 -16.40
N HIS A 384 -12.67 -22.27 -17.48
CA HIS A 384 -13.65 -21.19 -17.59
C HIS A 384 -15.07 -21.68 -17.32
N GLY A 385 -15.48 -22.76 -17.99
CA GLY A 385 -16.82 -23.34 -17.88
C GLY A 385 -17.17 -23.88 -16.48
N VAL A 386 -16.19 -24.32 -15.69
CA VAL A 386 -16.43 -24.82 -14.32
C VAL A 386 -16.75 -23.68 -13.34
N CYS A 387 -16.14 -22.50 -13.48
CA CYS A 387 -16.35 -21.42 -12.53
C CYS A 387 -17.57 -20.54 -12.87
N LYS A 388 -18.57 -20.52 -11.97
CA LYS A 388 -19.81 -19.73 -12.13
C LYS A 388 -19.57 -18.25 -12.39
N MET A 389 -18.56 -17.66 -11.75
CA MET A 389 -18.24 -16.24 -11.93
C MET A 389 -17.62 -15.94 -13.29
N LEU A 390 -16.79 -16.84 -13.80
CA LEU A 390 -16.11 -16.65 -15.08
C LEU A 390 -17.09 -16.76 -16.23
N ARG A 391 -18.08 -17.66 -16.15
CA ARG A 391 -19.17 -17.78 -17.15
C ARG A 391 -20.01 -16.51 -17.33
N LYS A 392 -19.95 -15.55 -16.40
CA LYS A 392 -20.61 -14.25 -16.55
C LYS A 392 -19.79 -13.26 -17.38
N MET A 393 -18.50 -13.56 -17.60
CA MET A 393 -17.54 -12.71 -18.30
C MET A 393 -17.51 -13.07 -19.79
N ASP A 394 -18.48 -12.57 -20.56
CA ASP A 394 -18.64 -12.88 -21.98
C ASP A 394 -17.35 -12.63 -22.80
N ILE A 395 -16.66 -11.54 -22.48
CA ILE A 395 -15.37 -11.17 -23.11
C ILE A 395 -14.33 -12.29 -22.96
N LEU A 396 -14.23 -12.93 -21.78
CA LEU A 396 -13.26 -14.00 -21.56
C LEU A 396 -13.61 -15.24 -22.39
N GLN A 397 -14.89 -15.61 -22.48
CA GLN A 397 -15.35 -16.70 -23.34
C GLN A 397 -15.00 -16.43 -24.81
N GLU A 398 -15.20 -15.19 -25.27
CA GLU A 398 -14.91 -14.77 -26.64
C GLU A 398 -13.41 -14.88 -26.97
N VAL A 399 -12.52 -14.36 -26.12
CA VAL A 399 -11.05 -14.48 -26.33
C VAL A 399 -10.62 -15.94 -26.44
N LEU A 400 -11.10 -16.79 -25.51
CA LEU A 400 -10.73 -18.20 -25.47
C LEU A 400 -11.23 -18.95 -26.71
N SER A 401 -12.47 -18.68 -27.12
CA SER A 401 -13.08 -19.29 -28.31
C SER A 401 -12.37 -18.85 -29.59
N TYR A 402 -11.98 -17.58 -29.68
CA TYR A 402 -11.21 -17.05 -30.80
C TYR A 402 -9.83 -17.72 -30.91
N GLY A 403 -9.08 -17.80 -29.81
CA GLY A 403 -7.76 -18.46 -29.79
C GLY A 403 -7.83 -19.95 -30.15
N HIS A 404 -8.87 -20.63 -29.67
CA HIS A 404 -9.15 -22.03 -30.01
C HIS A 404 -9.45 -22.20 -31.51
N THR A 405 -10.41 -21.42 -32.03
CA THR A 405 -10.84 -21.49 -33.44
C THR A 405 -9.67 -21.22 -34.39
N ARG A 406 -8.87 -20.17 -34.12
CA ARG A 406 -7.68 -19.83 -34.91
C ARG A 406 -6.65 -20.97 -34.95
N SER A 407 -6.52 -21.73 -33.86
CA SER A 407 -5.63 -22.89 -33.80
C SER A 407 -6.18 -24.08 -34.59
N LEU A 408 -7.49 -24.33 -34.53
CA LEU A 408 -8.17 -25.38 -35.29
C LEU A 408 -8.13 -25.13 -36.79
N GLU A 409 -8.47 -23.91 -37.24
CA GLU A 409 -8.45 -23.53 -38.65
C GLU A 409 -7.06 -23.74 -39.25
N LYS A 410 -6.02 -23.19 -38.60
CA LYS A 410 -4.64 -23.37 -39.08
C LYS A 410 -4.19 -24.84 -39.07
N TYR A 411 -4.64 -25.63 -38.10
CA TYR A 411 -4.35 -27.07 -38.09
C TYR A 411 -5.01 -27.76 -39.29
N SER A 412 -6.29 -27.49 -39.53
CA SER A 412 -7.05 -28.04 -40.66
C SER A 412 -6.45 -27.64 -42.02
N ASP A 413 -5.91 -26.43 -42.15
CA ASP A 413 -5.29 -25.95 -43.39
C ASP A 413 -4.03 -26.73 -43.77
N ILE A 414 -3.32 -27.30 -42.79
CA ILE A 414 -2.04 -27.97 -43.01
C ILE A 414 -2.12 -29.50 -42.88
N ASP A 415 -3.21 -30.04 -42.34
CA ASP A 415 -3.45 -31.48 -42.18
C ASP A 415 -3.80 -32.10 -43.54
N GLN A 416 -3.11 -33.18 -43.92
CA GLN A 416 -3.26 -33.91 -45.17
C GLN A 416 -3.57 -35.39 -44.88
N GLU A 417 -4.22 -36.08 -45.81
CA GLU A 417 -4.70 -37.47 -45.63
C GLU A 417 -3.56 -38.48 -45.34
N ASP A 418 -2.31 -38.18 -45.71
CA ASP A 418 -1.14 -39.05 -45.50
C ASP A 418 -0.43 -38.85 -44.14
N ASP A 419 -0.86 -37.90 -43.30
CA ASP A 419 -0.21 -37.60 -42.00
C ASP A 419 -0.51 -38.60 -40.87
N PHE A 420 -1.32 -39.63 -41.14
CA PHE A 420 -1.76 -40.62 -40.15
C PHE A 420 -0.61 -41.36 -39.44
N CYS A 421 0.60 -41.36 -39.99
CA CYS A 421 1.76 -42.04 -39.43
C CYS A 421 2.73 -41.13 -38.63
N GLU A 422 2.49 -39.82 -38.54
CA GLU A 422 3.45 -38.88 -37.97
C GLU A 422 2.97 -38.26 -36.65
N ILE A 423 3.32 -38.95 -35.55
CA ILE A 423 3.08 -38.49 -34.18
C ILE A 423 4.39 -37.91 -33.64
N ALA A 424 4.61 -36.61 -33.87
CA ALA A 424 5.65 -35.87 -33.14
C ALA A 424 5.05 -35.22 -31.89
N GLU A 425 5.84 -35.18 -30.83
CA GLU A 425 5.50 -34.42 -29.62
C GLU A 425 6.12 -33.01 -29.72
N ALA A 426 5.32 -31.99 -29.38
CA ALA A 426 5.80 -30.62 -29.38
C ALA A 426 6.73 -30.36 -28.18
N PRO A 427 7.99 -29.91 -28.43
CA PRO A 427 8.92 -29.56 -27.38
C PRO A 427 8.39 -28.41 -26.53
N GLU A 428 8.90 -28.33 -25.30
CA GLU A 428 8.60 -27.22 -24.41
C GLU A 428 9.22 -25.92 -24.94
N ILE A 429 8.42 -24.85 -24.98
CA ILE A 429 8.87 -23.53 -25.44
C ILE A 429 9.62 -22.86 -24.30
N GLN A 430 10.87 -22.47 -24.56
CA GLN A 430 11.67 -21.67 -23.64
C GLN A 430 11.09 -20.26 -23.55
N SER A 431 10.72 -19.84 -22.35
CA SER A 431 10.22 -18.50 -22.11
C SER A 431 11.34 -17.47 -22.14
N HIS A 432 11.02 -16.29 -22.67
CA HIS A 432 11.91 -15.13 -22.67
C HIS A 432 11.09 -13.85 -22.61
N THR A 433 11.60 -12.84 -21.88
CA THR A 433 10.98 -11.52 -21.79
C THR A 433 11.89 -10.47 -22.40
N HIS A 434 11.32 -9.61 -23.24
CA HIS A 434 11.99 -8.49 -23.89
C HIS A 434 11.90 -7.21 -23.05
N GLN A 435 11.00 -7.18 -22.05
CA GLN A 435 10.96 -6.12 -21.05
C GLN A 435 10.77 -6.73 -19.66
N LYS A 436 11.82 -6.66 -18.84
CA LYS A 436 11.69 -6.98 -17.42
C LYS A 436 10.79 -5.93 -16.73
N PRO A 437 9.86 -6.35 -15.85
CA PRO A 437 9.11 -5.42 -15.03
C PRO A 437 10.04 -4.56 -14.16
N ASP A 438 9.87 -3.24 -14.23
CA ASP A 438 10.56 -2.27 -13.37
C ASP A 438 9.65 -1.89 -12.20
N ILE A 439 9.88 -2.47 -11.02
CA ILE A 439 9.01 -2.26 -9.86
C ILE A 439 9.38 -0.93 -9.21
N GLN A 440 8.49 0.06 -9.31
CA GLN A 440 8.75 1.41 -8.80
C GLN A 440 8.06 1.62 -7.46
N PRO A 441 8.81 1.91 -6.37
CA PRO A 441 8.20 2.24 -5.08
C PRO A 441 7.38 3.55 -5.19
N PRO A 442 6.42 3.78 -4.29
CA PRO A 442 5.68 5.04 -4.26
C PRO A 442 6.61 6.22 -4.00
N ASP A 443 6.53 7.24 -4.86
CA ASP A 443 7.21 8.52 -4.65
C ASP A 443 6.25 9.51 -3.99
N PHE A 444 6.39 9.64 -2.67
CA PHE A 444 5.57 10.54 -1.87
C PHE A 444 5.95 12.02 -2.04
N SER A 445 7.09 12.33 -2.66
CA SER A 445 7.55 13.71 -2.87
C SER A 445 6.78 14.44 -3.99
N LEU A 446 6.09 13.68 -4.85
CA LEU A 446 5.22 14.21 -5.90
C LEU A 446 4.08 15.06 -5.35
N VAL A 447 3.60 14.74 -4.13
CA VAL A 447 2.53 15.46 -3.45
C VAL A 447 3.13 16.24 -2.27
N ARG A 448 3.50 17.49 -2.55
CA ARG A 448 4.00 18.41 -1.52
C ARG A 448 2.84 18.87 -0.65
N ILE A 449 3.01 18.76 0.66
CA ILE A 449 2.02 19.18 1.64
C ILE A 449 2.64 20.12 2.67
N THR A 450 1.78 20.90 3.31
CA THR A 450 2.15 21.75 4.45
C THR A 450 1.58 21.11 5.71
N ASP A 451 2.33 21.15 6.79
CA ASP A 451 1.88 20.64 8.09
C ASP A 451 0.65 21.42 8.57
N ILE A 452 -0.48 20.74 8.69
CA ILE A 452 -1.76 21.32 9.14
C ILE A 452 -1.58 21.98 10.52
N PHE A 453 -0.79 21.35 11.40
CA PHE A 453 -0.59 21.79 12.78
C PHE A 453 0.70 22.59 12.98
N HIS A 454 1.22 23.24 11.93
CA HIS A 454 2.45 24.04 11.98
C HIS A 454 2.45 25.12 13.07
N ARG A 455 1.26 25.64 13.46
CA ARG A 455 1.09 26.62 14.53
C ARG A 455 1.45 26.10 15.93
N LEU A 456 1.55 24.78 16.12
CA LEU A 456 2.11 24.18 17.34
C LEU A 456 3.65 24.28 17.40
N GLY A 457 4.26 24.96 16.43
CA GLY A 457 5.69 25.24 16.39
C GLY A 457 6.51 24.32 15.50
N PRO A 458 7.81 24.62 15.35
CA PRO A 458 8.72 23.83 14.53
C PRO A 458 8.92 22.44 15.11
N LEU A 459 8.81 21.40 14.28
CA LEU A 459 8.92 20.00 14.69
C LEU A 459 10.26 19.62 15.35
N SER A 460 11.34 20.33 15.02
CA SER A 460 12.65 20.13 15.65
C SER A 460 12.65 20.44 17.14
N VAL A 461 11.75 21.35 17.55
CA VAL A 461 11.51 21.70 18.93
C VAL A 461 10.23 20.99 19.37
N PHE A 462 9.06 21.43 18.95
CA PHE A 462 7.77 20.98 19.48
C PHE A 462 7.24 19.70 18.81
N SER A 463 7.78 18.55 19.26
CA SER A 463 7.31 17.21 18.89
C SER A 463 6.72 16.48 20.10
N ALA A 464 5.76 15.57 19.85
CA ALA A 464 5.27 14.60 20.83
C ALA A 464 6.36 13.69 21.40
N ARG A 465 7.48 13.51 20.67
CA ARG A 465 8.61 12.68 21.12
C ARG A 465 9.42 13.36 22.22
N ASN A 466 9.35 14.68 22.29
CA ASN A 466 10.11 15.48 23.23
C ASN A 466 9.37 15.57 24.57
N ARG A 467 10.12 15.41 25.66
CA ARG A 467 9.61 15.63 27.02
C ARG A 467 10.18 16.94 27.55
N TRP A 468 9.28 17.82 27.96
CA TRP A 468 9.63 19.15 28.45
C TRP A 468 9.55 19.20 29.97
N VAL A 469 10.47 19.94 30.57
CA VAL A 469 10.38 20.33 31.97
C VAL A 469 10.20 21.84 31.99
N GLY A 470 9.02 22.28 32.42
CA GLY A 470 8.73 23.68 32.68
C GLY A 470 9.38 24.14 33.99
N ARG A 471 9.94 25.35 33.99
CA ARG A 471 10.53 25.98 35.17
C ARG A 471 10.16 27.46 35.18
N HIS A 472 9.79 27.95 36.36
CA HIS A 472 9.59 29.37 36.60
C HIS A 472 10.87 29.95 37.22
N VAL A 473 11.36 31.05 36.67
CA VAL A 473 12.63 31.68 37.01
C VAL A 473 12.40 33.18 37.20
N CYS A 474 12.89 33.75 38.29
CA CYS A 474 12.84 35.19 38.55
C CYS A 474 14.25 35.77 38.47
N LEU A 475 14.45 36.72 37.56
CA LEU A 475 15.73 37.40 37.34
C LEU A 475 15.70 38.81 37.95
N ILE A 476 16.72 39.14 38.75
CA ILE A 476 16.93 40.49 39.27
C ILE A 476 18.07 41.13 38.49
N ARG A 477 17.77 42.22 37.79
CA ARG A 477 18.77 42.87 36.91
C ARG A 477 19.92 43.45 37.72
N GLU A 478 21.15 43.04 37.37
CA GLU A 478 22.39 43.58 37.93
C GLU A 478 22.98 44.68 37.05
N GLU A 479 24.03 45.35 37.52
CA GLU A 479 24.78 46.36 36.74
C GLU A 479 25.33 45.79 35.43
N THR A 480 25.68 44.51 35.41
CA THR A 480 26.19 43.79 34.23
C THR A 480 25.08 43.25 33.31
N GLY A 481 23.80 43.45 33.67
CA GLY A 481 22.63 43.00 32.92
C GLY A 481 21.97 41.76 33.53
N LEU A 482 21.35 40.93 32.69
CA LEU A 482 20.67 39.70 33.11
C LEU A 482 21.59 38.46 33.11
N GLY A 483 22.84 38.60 32.64
CA GLY A 483 23.80 37.49 32.61
C GLY A 483 23.42 36.33 31.66
N LEU A 484 22.67 36.59 30.59
CA LEU A 484 22.26 35.58 29.61
C LEU A 484 22.39 36.08 28.17
N THR A 485 22.53 35.15 27.23
CA THR A 485 22.52 35.41 25.78
C THR A 485 21.42 34.60 25.12
N LEU A 486 20.80 35.17 24.09
CA LEU A 486 19.68 34.57 23.38
C LEU A 486 20.05 34.25 21.93
N ARG A 487 19.44 33.21 21.37
CA ARG A 487 19.57 32.83 19.96
C ARG A 487 18.25 32.27 19.44
N GLY A 488 18.08 32.34 18.12
CA GLY A 488 16.90 31.78 17.45
C GLY A 488 15.68 32.68 17.61
N ASP A 489 14.62 32.26 16.94
CA ASP A 489 13.29 32.88 16.88
C ASP A 489 12.25 31.78 17.16
N SER A 490 11.02 32.16 17.51
CA SER A 490 9.79 31.33 17.57
C SER A 490 10.02 29.79 17.63
N PRO A 491 10.65 29.25 18.70
CA PRO A 491 10.92 29.89 19.99
C PRO A 491 12.36 30.40 20.20
N VAL A 492 12.49 31.47 20.99
CA VAL A 492 13.78 32.03 21.42
C VAL A 492 14.44 31.14 22.48
N LEU A 493 15.72 30.80 22.25
CA LEU A 493 16.55 29.92 23.07
C LEU A 493 17.55 30.73 23.90
N VAL A 494 17.82 30.31 25.13
CA VAL A 494 18.96 30.72 25.95
C VAL A 494 20.22 30.03 25.43
N ALA A 495 21.05 30.80 24.73
CA ALA A 495 22.27 30.34 24.07
C ALA A 495 23.47 30.25 25.01
N GLY A 496 23.41 30.91 26.16
CA GLY A 496 24.50 30.92 27.13
C GLY A 496 24.09 31.68 28.38
N VAL A 497 24.60 31.22 29.51
CA VAL A 497 24.36 31.79 30.83
C VAL A 497 25.72 32.10 31.47
N LEU A 498 25.89 33.33 31.96
CA LEU A 498 27.12 33.80 32.59
C LEU A 498 27.32 33.07 33.93
N PRO A 499 28.42 32.33 34.14
CA PRO A 499 28.69 31.66 35.40
C PRO A 499 28.74 32.65 36.57
N GLY A 500 27.93 32.40 37.61
CA GLY A 500 27.84 33.27 38.79
C GLY A 500 27.11 34.60 38.58
N GLY A 501 26.47 34.81 37.41
CA GLY A 501 25.60 35.97 37.20
C GLY A 501 24.13 35.66 37.53
N CYS A 502 23.29 36.70 37.59
CA CYS A 502 21.87 36.61 37.93
C CYS A 502 21.13 35.43 37.27
N ALA A 503 21.26 35.23 35.95
CA ALA A 503 20.59 34.12 35.27
C ALA A 503 21.03 32.73 35.75
N ALA A 504 22.31 32.54 36.08
CA ALA A 504 22.80 31.29 36.64
C ALA A 504 22.24 31.06 38.05
N GLU A 505 22.24 32.09 38.89
CA GLU A 505 21.74 32.01 40.28
C GLU A 505 20.23 31.75 40.34
N ALA A 506 19.48 32.33 39.41
CA ALA A 506 18.05 32.09 39.25
C ALA A 506 17.76 30.68 38.67
N GLY A 507 18.78 29.97 38.21
CA GLY A 507 18.69 28.59 37.73
C GLY A 507 18.42 28.45 36.24
N LEU A 508 18.52 29.52 35.45
CA LEU A 508 18.45 29.45 33.99
C LEU A 508 19.63 28.63 33.44
N ARG A 509 19.42 27.90 32.35
CA ARG A 509 20.42 27.04 31.74
C ARG A 509 20.53 27.31 30.25
N GLU A 510 21.71 27.08 29.70
CA GLU A 510 21.87 26.98 28.26
C GLU A 510 20.99 25.83 27.73
N GLY A 511 20.27 26.08 26.64
CA GLY A 511 19.31 25.14 26.09
C GLY A 511 17.85 25.38 26.50
N ASP A 512 17.58 26.34 27.39
CA ASP A 512 16.23 26.72 27.80
C ASP A 512 15.51 27.50 26.71
N TYR A 513 14.25 27.18 26.44
CA TYR A 513 13.39 27.97 25.56
C TYR A 513 12.51 28.89 26.39
N ILE A 514 12.42 30.15 26.00
CA ILE A 514 11.57 31.16 26.66
C ILE A 514 10.13 30.95 26.20
N VAL A 515 9.24 30.73 27.16
CA VAL A 515 7.81 30.52 26.92
C VAL A 515 7.03 31.76 27.30
N THR A 516 7.32 32.38 28.45
CA THR A 516 6.68 33.62 28.87
C THR A 516 7.71 34.61 29.43
N VAL A 517 7.39 35.91 29.33
CA VAL A 517 8.13 36.98 29.98
C VAL A 517 7.12 37.88 30.69
N ASN A 518 7.20 37.99 32.02
CA ASN A 518 6.27 38.74 32.87
C ASN A 518 4.80 38.39 32.58
N GLY A 519 4.51 37.10 32.43
CA GLY A 519 3.18 36.57 32.11
C GLY A 519 2.71 36.79 30.66
N SER A 520 3.50 37.45 29.81
CA SER A 520 3.20 37.58 28.38
C SER A 520 3.74 36.38 27.61
N ASP A 521 2.88 35.71 26.82
CA ASP A 521 3.30 34.58 25.98
C ASP A 521 4.31 35.03 24.93
N CYS A 522 5.45 34.36 24.91
CA CYS A 522 6.59 34.62 24.05
C CYS A 522 7.00 33.37 23.23
N LYS A 523 6.26 32.26 23.31
CA LYS A 523 6.58 31.01 22.59
C LYS A 523 6.85 31.23 21.10
N TRP A 524 6.04 32.08 20.48
CA TRP A 524 6.06 32.35 19.05
C TRP A 524 6.56 33.74 18.70
N ALA A 525 7.03 34.50 19.69
CA ALA A 525 7.53 35.86 19.50
C ALA A 525 8.89 35.84 18.79
N GLU A 526 9.15 36.86 17.97
CA GLU A 526 10.44 37.04 17.32
C GLU A 526 11.51 37.44 18.36
N HIS A 527 12.79 37.18 18.06
CA HIS A 527 13.90 37.51 18.96
C HIS A 527 13.85 38.95 19.49
N ALA A 528 13.57 39.91 18.60
CA ALA A 528 13.51 41.32 18.96
C ALA A 528 12.39 41.65 19.96
N GLU A 529 11.28 40.94 19.90
CA GLU A 529 10.12 41.12 20.77
C GLU A 529 10.41 40.56 22.17
N VAL A 530 10.99 39.37 22.24
CA VAL A 530 11.43 38.77 23.51
C VAL A 530 12.49 39.64 24.18
N VAL A 531 13.47 40.14 23.43
CA VAL A 531 14.47 41.08 23.96
C VAL A 531 13.82 42.37 24.46
N ARG A 532 12.79 42.88 23.79
CA ARG A 532 12.05 44.07 24.22
C ARG A 532 11.30 43.81 25.54
N ALA A 533 10.63 42.66 25.65
CA ALA A 533 9.90 42.24 26.85
C ALA A 533 10.85 42.03 28.06
N LEU A 534 12.03 41.46 27.82
CA LEU A 534 13.08 41.31 28.83
C LEU A 534 13.67 42.65 29.27
N LYS A 535 13.65 43.67 28.41
CA LYS A 535 14.17 45.01 28.72
C LYS A 535 13.17 45.87 29.49
N SER A 536 11.86 45.64 29.37
CA SER A 536 10.80 46.41 30.02
C SER A 536 10.64 46.09 31.53
N CYS A 537 11.73 45.77 32.24
CA CYS A 537 11.70 45.39 33.65
C CYS A 537 11.10 46.47 34.56
N SER A 538 10.36 46.05 35.58
CA SER A 538 10.05 46.86 36.77
C SER A 538 11.10 46.63 37.86
N GLU A 539 11.06 47.39 38.97
CA GLU A 539 11.94 47.17 40.14
C GLU A 539 11.82 45.76 40.77
N ARG A 540 10.78 44.98 40.40
CA ARG A 540 10.51 43.65 40.96
C ARG A 540 11.23 42.50 40.25
N GLY A 541 12.05 42.79 39.25
CA GLY A 541 12.72 41.76 38.43
C GLY A 541 11.91 41.33 37.20
N VAL A 542 12.35 40.27 36.54
CA VAL A 542 11.73 39.66 35.35
C VAL A 542 11.35 38.22 35.67
N GLU A 543 10.07 37.92 35.53
CA GLU A 543 9.55 36.56 35.66
C GLU A 543 9.60 35.87 34.29
N LEU A 544 10.16 34.66 34.25
CA LEU A 544 10.26 33.83 33.06
C LEU A 544 9.67 32.45 33.33
N ASP A 545 8.79 32.00 32.44
CA ASP A 545 8.57 30.57 32.26
C ASP A 545 9.45 30.09 31.12
N VAL A 546 10.23 29.05 31.40
CA VAL A 546 11.08 28.39 30.42
C VAL A 546 10.80 26.90 30.36
N ILE A 547 11.00 26.32 29.18
CA ILE A 547 10.99 24.86 29.01
C ILE A 547 12.37 24.38 28.62
N THR A 548 12.78 23.27 29.23
CA THR A 548 14.01 22.57 28.89
C THR A 548 13.67 21.20 28.35
N LEU A 549 14.30 20.80 27.25
CA LEU A 549 14.20 19.43 26.76
C LEU A 549 14.86 18.48 27.77
N HIS A 550 14.12 17.50 28.28
CA HIS A 550 14.66 16.48 29.19
C HIS A 550 15.62 15.56 28.41
N SER A 551 16.93 15.70 28.63
CA SER A 551 17.97 15.10 27.79
C SER A 551 18.44 13.69 28.18
N HIS A 552 17.92 13.09 29.26
CA HIS A 552 18.18 11.68 29.55
C HIS A 552 17.49 10.81 28.47
N GLU A 553 18.31 10.16 27.63
CA GLU A 553 17.97 9.31 26.45
C GLU A 553 18.05 9.97 25.06
N VAL A 554 18.33 11.27 24.96
CA VAL A 554 18.29 11.95 23.65
C VAL A 554 19.55 11.70 22.80
N HIS A 555 20.71 11.47 23.40
CA HIS A 555 21.97 11.37 22.63
C HIS A 555 22.15 10.05 21.86
N THR A 556 21.71 8.91 22.38
CA THR A 556 21.79 7.64 21.65
C THR A 556 20.64 7.49 20.67
N TRP A 557 19.41 7.92 21.02
CA TRP A 557 18.25 7.78 20.15
C TRP A 557 18.18 8.80 19.02
N ASN A 558 18.61 10.07 19.21
CA ASN A 558 18.64 11.02 18.09
C ASN A 558 19.76 10.70 17.12
N ILE A 559 20.93 10.26 17.59
CA ILE A 559 22.00 9.81 16.69
C ILE A 559 21.56 8.55 15.94
N ILE A 560 20.95 7.55 16.60
CA ILE A 560 20.43 6.35 15.92
C ILE A 560 19.27 6.66 14.98
N ASN A 561 18.33 7.54 15.33
CA ASN A 561 17.20 7.89 14.45
C ASN A 561 17.62 8.80 13.29
N GLN A 562 18.54 9.73 13.50
CA GLN A 562 19.05 10.61 12.45
C GLN A 562 20.00 9.85 11.53
N ILE A 563 20.79 8.89 12.05
CA ILE A 563 21.52 7.90 11.25
C ILE A 563 20.55 6.94 10.56
N SER A 564 19.46 6.47 11.18
CA SER A 564 18.50 5.56 10.53
C SER A 564 17.67 6.26 9.45
N GLN A 565 17.26 7.52 9.66
CA GLN A 565 16.61 8.35 8.63
C GLN A 565 17.59 8.74 7.52
N CYS A 566 18.81 9.16 7.84
CA CYS A 566 19.83 9.44 6.82
C CYS A 566 20.25 8.17 6.07
N MET A 567 20.39 7.02 6.73
CA MET A 567 20.72 5.74 6.09
C MET A 567 19.58 5.17 5.26
N ARG A 568 18.30 5.40 5.63
CA ARG A 568 17.14 5.08 4.78
C ARG A 568 17.04 6.01 3.58
N PHE A 569 17.32 7.31 3.76
CA PHE A 569 17.33 8.28 2.67
C PHE A 569 18.54 8.07 1.73
N LEU A 570 19.70 7.70 2.27
CA LEU A 570 20.90 7.35 1.51
C LEU A 570 20.80 5.98 0.84
N SER A 571 20.10 5.00 1.41
CA SER A 571 19.84 3.71 0.73
C SER A 571 18.85 3.83 -0.43
N LEU A 572 18.04 4.90 -0.45
CA LEU A 572 17.20 5.28 -1.59
C LEU A 572 17.99 6.01 -2.69
N CYS A 573 19.13 6.63 -2.36
CA CYS A 573 19.90 7.46 -3.30
C CYS A 573 21.21 6.82 -3.82
N MET A 574 21.80 5.84 -3.12
CA MET A 574 23.04 5.16 -3.53
C MET A 574 23.04 3.65 -3.19
N PRO A 575 22.92 2.74 -4.19
CA PRO A 575 22.79 1.30 -3.96
C PRO A 575 24.07 0.57 -3.48
N GLU A 576 25.23 1.23 -3.50
CA GLU A 576 26.54 0.63 -3.15
C GLU A 576 26.79 0.48 -1.64
N ILE A 577 26.07 1.22 -0.80
CA ILE A 577 26.27 1.25 0.67
C ILE A 577 25.64 0.02 1.36
N ARG A 578 24.74 -0.70 0.67
CA ARG A 578 23.98 -1.85 1.22
C ARG A 578 24.86 -3.07 1.55
N TRP A 579 26.02 -3.21 0.89
CA TRP A 579 26.96 -4.31 1.12
C TRP A 579 27.80 -4.16 2.39
N TRP A 580 28.06 -2.94 2.85
CA TRP A 580 28.89 -2.69 4.03
C TRP A 580 28.16 -2.98 5.36
N MET A 581 26.83 -2.81 5.42
CA MET A 581 26.07 -2.98 6.66
C MET A 581 25.73 -4.45 7.00
N LEU A 582 25.83 -5.38 6.05
CA LEU A 582 25.47 -6.79 6.25
C LEU A 582 26.58 -7.62 6.92
N GLN A 583 27.81 -7.10 7.07
CA GLN A 583 28.94 -7.88 7.57
C GLN A 583 29.27 -7.77 9.07
N ASP A 584 28.74 -6.80 9.83
CA ASP A 584 29.22 -6.56 11.22
C ASP A 584 28.15 -6.66 12.32
N GLY A 585 27.11 -7.45 12.08
CA GLY A 585 26.04 -7.73 13.04
C GLY A 585 26.39 -8.81 14.08
N SER A 586 27.57 -8.77 14.71
CA SER A 586 27.80 -9.50 15.98
C SER A 586 29.12 -9.12 16.66
N LYS A 587 29.09 -8.18 17.62
CA LYS A 587 29.82 -8.26 18.91
C LYS A 587 29.59 -7.03 19.79
N THR A 588 29.37 -7.33 21.06
CA THR A 588 29.25 -6.47 22.24
C THR A 588 30.40 -5.46 22.38
N LEU A 589 30.06 -4.16 22.41
CA LEU A 589 30.94 -3.04 22.74
C LEU A 589 30.78 -2.63 24.22
N LEU A 590 31.07 -3.53 25.16
CA LEU A 590 31.04 -3.20 26.59
C LEU A 590 32.17 -3.81 27.44
N GLU A 591 33.12 -4.51 26.84
CA GLU A 591 34.35 -4.90 27.53
C GLU A 591 35.52 -4.80 26.56
N GLN A 592 36.39 -3.81 26.76
CA GLN A 592 37.85 -3.87 26.60
C GLN A 592 38.44 -2.47 26.35
N HIS A 593 38.51 -1.65 27.39
CA HIS A 593 39.62 -0.70 27.59
C HIS A 593 39.73 -0.36 29.08
N LYS A 594 40.38 -1.25 29.84
CA LYS A 594 41.07 -0.86 31.07
C LYS A 594 42.53 -0.58 30.71
N PRO A 595 43.10 0.56 31.10
CA PRO A 595 44.51 0.84 30.86
C PRO A 595 45.35 0.06 31.88
N LYS A 596 46.37 -0.66 31.40
CA LYS A 596 47.47 -1.13 32.25
C LYS A 596 48.81 -0.78 31.61
N ILE A 597 49.31 0.35 32.10
CA ILE A 597 50.70 0.67 32.43
C ILE A 597 51.63 -0.58 32.41
N LYS A 598 52.49 -0.71 31.40
CA LYS A 598 53.95 -0.50 31.46
C LYS A 598 54.55 -0.71 30.06
#